data_AF-X0XM56-F1
#
_entry.id   AF-X0XM56-F1
#
_cell.length_a   1.000
_cell.length_b   1.000
_cell.length_c   1.000
_cell.angle_alpha   90.00
_cell.angle_beta   90.00
_cell.angle_gamma   90.00
#
_symmetry.space_group_name_H-M   'P 1'
#
loop_
_entity.id
_entity.type
_entity.pdbx_description
1 polymer ?
#
loop_
_entity_poly.entity_id
_entity_poly.type
_entity_poly.pdbx_seq_one_letter_code
_entity_poly.pdbx_strand_id
1 'polypeptide(L)'
;MYKGKTHQEYHAEWYKKNKEKVAEKGKEKYELKKDEILAKNAENRKKDDYKEQRKEYDKKYNQTDNGKKTNKLKRWRAMGVKDDLDAWYDKWLNATNCEDCDCELTNGQYLKTKRCLDHDHKTGLVRGIVCSACNNKRG
;
A
#
# COMPACT_ATOMS: atom_id res chain seq x y z
N MET A 1 42.28 -17.36 6.94
CA MET A 1 42.16 -16.45 8.12
C MET A 1 41.46 -15.16 7.70
N TYR A 2 40.29 -14.85 8.27
CA TYR A 2 39.45 -13.70 7.91
C TYR A 2 39.96 -12.36 8.46
N LYS A 3 41.27 -12.06 8.37
CA LYS A 3 41.90 -10.78 8.80
C LYS A 3 41.33 -10.18 10.11
N GLY A 4 41.13 -11.00 11.14
CA GLY A 4 40.61 -10.55 12.45
C GLY A 4 39.11 -10.21 12.49
N LYS A 5 38.34 -10.48 11.43
CA LYS A 5 36.89 -10.32 11.36
C LYS A 5 36.17 -11.63 11.58
N THR A 6 34.96 -11.56 12.13
CA THR A 6 34.07 -12.72 12.16
C THR A 6 33.65 -13.11 10.74
N HIS A 7 33.24 -14.36 10.56
CA HIS A 7 32.72 -14.86 9.29
C HIS A 7 31.53 -14.03 8.78
N GLN A 8 30.66 -13.60 9.70
CA GLN A 8 29.47 -12.79 9.38
C GLN A 8 29.86 -11.39 8.87
N GLU A 9 30.80 -10.72 9.52
CA GLU A 9 31.30 -9.41 9.11
C GLU A 9 32.00 -9.47 7.75
N TYR A 10 32.81 -10.50 7.52
CA TYR A 10 33.44 -10.73 6.22
C TYR A 10 32.40 -10.86 5.10
N HIS A 11 31.36 -11.67 5.31
CA HIS A 11 30.29 -11.86 4.33
C HIS A 11 29.48 -10.58 4.09
N ALA A 12 29.16 -9.82 5.13
CA ALA A 12 28.45 -8.56 5.01
C ALA A 12 29.26 -7.53 4.19
N GLU A 13 30.56 -7.41 4.45
CA GLU A 13 31.45 -6.54 3.67
C GLU A 13 31.60 -7.00 2.22
N TRP A 14 31.75 -8.31 2.00
CA TRP A 14 31.83 -8.87 0.66
C TRP A 14 30.55 -8.60 -0.12
N TYR A 15 29.38 -8.79 0.49
CA TYR A 15 28.10 -8.51 -0.14
C TYR A 15 27.93 -7.03 -0.44
N LYS A 16 28.32 -6.14 0.47
CA LYS A 16 28.28 -4.68 0.24
C LYS A 16 29.14 -4.27 -0.95
N LYS A 17 30.34 -4.83 -1.09
CA LYS A 17 31.26 -4.56 -2.21
C LYS A 17 30.83 -5.18 -3.53
N ASN A 18 30.05 -6.26 -3.51
CA ASN A 18 29.64 -7.00 -4.71
C ASN A 18 28.13 -6.93 -4.99
N LYS A 19 27.40 -6.05 -4.29
CA LYS A 19 25.93 -5.98 -4.33
C LYS A 19 25.39 -5.89 -5.75
N GLU A 20 25.99 -5.03 -6.57
CA GLU A 20 25.58 -4.83 -7.97
C GLU A 20 25.83 -6.07 -8.82
N LYS A 21 27.03 -6.66 -8.74
CA LYS A 21 27.37 -7.91 -9.45
C LYS A 21 26.49 -9.09 -9.04
N VAL A 22 26.17 -9.20 -7.75
CA VAL A 22 25.26 -10.23 -7.23
C VAL A 22 23.84 -10.00 -7.74
N ALA A 23 23.38 -8.74 -7.75
CA ALA A 23 22.07 -8.38 -8.28
C ALA A 23 21.96 -8.65 -9.79
N GLU A 24 23.00 -8.30 -10.56
CA GLU A 24 23.09 -8.53 -12.01
C GLU A 24 23.02 -10.03 -12.34
N LYS A 25 23.88 -10.85 -11.71
CA LYS A 25 23.81 -12.32 -11.87
C LYS A 25 22.45 -12.89 -11.47
N GLY A 26 21.81 -12.31 -10.45
CA GLY A 26 20.45 -12.65 -10.05
C GLY A 26 19.43 -12.36 -11.15
N LYS A 27 19.53 -11.20 -11.82
CA LYS A 27 18.67 -10.82 -12.95
C LYS A 27 18.90 -11.73 -14.15
N GLU A 28 20.13 -11.99 -14.54
CA GLU A 28 20.46 -12.90 -15.65
C GLU A 28 19.86 -14.28 -15.43
N LYS A 29 20.05 -14.84 -14.23
CA LYS A 29 19.46 -16.13 -13.86
C LYS A 29 17.93 -16.12 -13.91
N TYR A 30 17.30 -15.02 -13.51
CA TYR A 30 15.85 -14.86 -13.62
C TYR A 30 15.40 -14.80 -15.08
N GLU A 31 16.03 -13.99 -15.92
CA GLU A 31 15.68 -13.86 -17.34
C GLU A 31 15.80 -15.21 -18.07
N LEU A 32 16.86 -16.00 -17.79
CA LEU A 32 17.02 -17.35 -18.34
C LEU A 32 15.89 -18.33 -17.96
N LYS A 33 15.21 -18.10 -16.84
CA LYS A 33 14.14 -18.97 -16.33
C LYS A 33 12.77 -18.31 -16.34
N LYS A 34 12.67 -17.12 -16.93
CA LYS A 34 11.50 -16.25 -16.81
C LYS A 34 10.25 -16.93 -17.32
N ASP A 35 10.32 -17.51 -18.51
CA ASP A 35 9.17 -18.16 -19.14
C ASP A 35 8.73 -19.39 -18.36
N GLU A 36 9.66 -20.21 -17.87
CA GLU A 36 9.37 -21.37 -17.01
C GLU A 36 8.68 -20.93 -15.70
N ILE A 37 9.21 -19.89 -15.04
CA ILE A 37 8.64 -19.33 -13.81
C ILE A 37 7.23 -18.79 -14.08
N LEU A 38 7.03 -18.06 -15.18
CA LEU A 38 5.75 -17.49 -15.55
C LEU A 38 4.73 -18.58 -15.90
N ALA A 39 5.12 -19.61 -16.65
CA ALA A 39 4.27 -20.75 -16.98
C ALA A 39 3.82 -21.51 -15.71
N LYS A 40 4.77 -21.84 -14.82
CA LYS A 40 4.46 -22.50 -13.54
C LYS A 40 3.54 -21.67 -12.66
N ASN A 41 3.75 -20.35 -12.61
CA ASN A 41 2.87 -19.44 -11.88
C ASN A 41 1.46 -19.40 -12.50
N ALA A 42 1.35 -19.38 -13.82
CA ALA A 42 0.06 -19.42 -14.52
C ALA A 42 -0.69 -20.72 -14.26
N GLU A 43 0.00 -21.86 -14.24
CA GLU A 43 -0.58 -23.17 -13.87
C GLU A 43 -1.08 -23.17 -12.43
N ASN A 44 -0.27 -22.70 -11.48
CA ASN A 44 -0.67 -22.64 -10.07
C ASN A 44 -1.93 -21.77 -9.87
N ARG A 45 -2.07 -20.65 -10.60
CA ARG A 45 -3.27 -19.79 -10.54
C ARG A 45 -4.56 -20.50 -10.91
N LYS A 46 -4.50 -21.56 -11.72
CA LYS A 46 -5.68 -22.34 -12.13
C LYS A 46 -6.16 -23.28 -11.02
N LYS A 47 -5.27 -23.71 -10.12
CA LYS A 47 -5.58 -24.65 -9.05
C LYS A 47 -6.45 -23.98 -7.98
N ASP A 48 -7.43 -24.71 -7.46
CA ASP A 48 -8.39 -24.15 -6.50
C ASP A 48 -7.78 -23.96 -5.12
N ASP A 49 -6.87 -24.84 -4.70
CA ASP A 49 -6.10 -24.68 -3.46
C ASP A 49 -5.31 -23.36 -3.43
N TYR A 50 -4.71 -22.97 -4.55
CA TYR A 50 -4.01 -21.70 -4.69
C TYR A 50 -4.95 -20.51 -4.56
N LYS A 51 -6.15 -20.56 -5.15
CA LYS A 51 -7.15 -19.50 -5.03
C LYS A 51 -7.59 -19.32 -3.58
N GLU A 52 -7.84 -20.41 -2.87
CA GLU A 52 -8.23 -20.35 -1.46
C GLU A 52 -7.10 -19.84 -0.56
N GLN A 53 -5.87 -20.33 -0.76
CA GLN A 53 -4.69 -19.79 -0.05
C GLN A 53 -4.51 -18.29 -0.32
N ARG A 54 -4.72 -17.86 -1.56
CA ARG A 54 -4.64 -16.44 -1.94
C ARG A 54 -5.71 -15.61 -1.27
N LYS A 55 -6.97 -16.08 -1.24
CA LYS A 55 -8.07 -15.40 -0.55
C LYS A 55 -7.78 -15.24 0.94
N GLU A 56 -7.29 -16.28 1.60
CA GLU A 56 -6.95 -16.22 3.03
C GLU A 56 -5.76 -15.28 3.29
N TYR A 57 -4.74 -15.32 2.43
CA TYR A 57 -3.65 -14.35 2.47
C TYR A 57 -4.15 -12.92 2.31
N ASP A 58 -4.98 -12.65 1.30
CA ASP A 58 -5.51 -11.31 1.02
C ASP A 58 -6.42 -10.85 2.18
N LYS A 59 -7.21 -11.74 2.79
CA LYS A 59 -8.01 -11.45 3.99
C LYS A 59 -7.12 -11.00 5.15
N LYS A 60 -6.03 -11.71 5.43
CA LYS A 60 -5.05 -11.32 6.47
C LYS A 60 -4.36 -10.01 6.14
N TYR A 61 -3.85 -9.88 4.91
CA TYR A 61 -3.16 -8.67 4.44
C TYR A 61 -4.05 -7.43 4.53
N ASN A 62 -5.31 -7.53 4.13
CA ASN A 62 -6.27 -6.41 4.17
C ASN A 62 -6.58 -5.91 5.59
N GLN A 63 -6.31 -6.70 6.63
CA GLN A 63 -6.44 -6.30 8.03
C GLN A 63 -5.21 -5.58 8.56
N THR A 64 -4.05 -5.73 7.92
CA THR A 64 -2.83 -4.98 8.26
C THR A 64 -2.97 -3.50 7.94
N ASP A 65 -2.20 -2.64 8.59
CA ASP A 65 -2.25 -1.20 8.35
C ASP A 65 -1.85 -0.84 6.92
N ASN A 66 -0.84 -1.53 6.36
CA ASN A 66 -0.45 -1.38 4.96
C ASN A 66 -1.57 -1.80 4.00
N GLY A 67 -2.28 -2.88 4.29
CA GLY A 67 -3.43 -3.32 3.49
C GLY A 67 -4.58 -2.31 3.54
N LYS A 68 -4.92 -1.81 4.74
CA LYS A 68 -5.94 -0.78 4.94
C LYS A 68 -5.57 0.52 4.21
N LYS A 69 -4.32 1.00 4.35
CA LYS A 69 -3.79 2.17 3.64
C LYS A 69 -3.90 1.98 2.13
N THR A 70 -3.36 0.89 1.60
CA THR A 70 -3.39 0.58 0.16
C THR A 70 -4.82 0.58 -0.39
N ASN A 71 -5.76 -0.07 0.29
CA ASN A 71 -7.16 -0.11 -0.11
C ASN A 71 -7.83 1.27 -0.05
N LYS A 72 -7.50 2.08 0.95
CA LYS A 72 -7.98 3.47 1.06
C LYS A 72 -7.49 4.32 -0.10
N LEU A 73 -6.19 4.32 -0.36
CA LEU A 73 -5.59 5.08 -1.46
C LEU A 73 -6.15 4.65 -2.81
N LYS A 74 -6.32 3.34 -3.03
CA LYS A 74 -6.95 2.80 -4.24
C LYS A 74 -8.35 3.38 -4.45
N ARG A 75 -9.16 3.49 -3.39
CA ARG A 75 -10.50 4.07 -3.46
C ARG A 75 -10.47 5.56 -3.78
N TRP A 76 -9.57 6.33 -3.16
CA TRP A 76 -9.40 7.76 -3.46
C TRP A 76 -9.00 8.01 -4.91
N ARG A 77 -8.06 7.22 -5.45
CA ARG A 77 -7.70 7.27 -6.89
C ARG A 77 -8.90 6.98 -7.78
N ALA A 78 -9.67 5.94 -7.45
CA ALA A 78 -10.85 5.57 -8.23
C ALA A 78 -11.96 6.64 -8.20
N MET A 79 -12.01 7.47 -7.16
CA MET A 79 -12.93 8.61 -7.05
C MET A 79 -12.41 9.89 -7.75
N GLY A 80 -11.21 9.85 -8.33
CA GLY A 80 -10.66 10.96 -9.11
C GLY A 80 -9.77 11.92 -8.32
N VAL A 81 -9.33 11.57 -7.11
CA VAL A 81 -8.36 12.39 -6.35
C VAL A 81 -6.99 12.34 -7.04
N LYS A 82 -6.42 13.51 -7.35
CA LYS A 82 -5.15 13.69 -8.10
C LYS A 82 -4.01 14.30 -7.27
N ASP A 83 -4.21 14.47 -5.97
CA ASP A 83 -3.25 15.08 -5.04
C ASP A 83 -2.24 14.05 -4.47
N ASP A 84 -1.31 14.48 -3.61
CA ASP A 84 -0.42 13.60 -2.85
C ASP A 84 -1.20 12.79 -1.81
N LEU A 85 -1.65 11.62 -2.25
CA LEU A 85 -2.47 10.72 -1.46
C LEU A 85 -1.78 10.16 -0.22
N ASP A 86 -0.45 10.04 -0.23
CA ASP A 86 0.28 9.52 0.92
C ASP A 86 0.31 10.57 2.04
N ALA A 87 0.64 11.82 1.70
CA ALA A 87 0.59 12.93 2.64
C ALA A 87 -0.84 13.16 3.18
N TRP A 88 -1.85 13.09 2.31
CA TRP A 88 -3.25 13.22 2.73
C TRP A 88 -3.74 12.04 3.56
N TYR A 89 -3.23 10.83 3.34
CA TYR A 89 -3.59 9.68 4.18
C TYR A 89 -3.12 9.87 5.61
N ASP A 90 -1.91 10.37 5.81
CA ASP A 90 -1.36 10.59 7.15
C ASP A 90 -2.13 11.70 7.87
N LYS A 91 -2.49 12.79 7.18
CA LYS A 91 -3.41 13.82 7.72
C LYS A 91 -4.77 13.23 8.08
N TRP A 92 -5.37 12.47 7.15
CA TRP A 92 -6.67 11.83 7.34
C TRP A 92 -6.66 10.83 8.49
N LEU A 93 -5.57 10.09 8.69
CA LEU A 93 -5.46 9.11 9.78
C LEU A 93 -5.50 9.80 11.14
N ASN A 94 -4.79 10.93 11.25
CA ASN A 94 -4.61 11.69 12.49
C ASN A 94 -5.67 12.76 12.75
N ALA A 95 -6.55 13.07 11.78
CA ALA A 95 -7.58 14.09 11.94
C ALA A 95 -8.62 13.71 13.01
N THR A 96 -8.74 14.51 14.06
CA THR A 96 -9.69 14.34 15.15
C THR A 96 -11.00 15.10 14.92
N ASN A 97 -10.95 16.23 14.24
CA ASN A 97 -12.09 17.14 14.07
C ASN A 97 -12.33 17.47 12.59
N CYS A 98 -13.60 17.74 12.25
CA CYS A 98 -14.01 18.16 10.92
C CYS A 98 -13.47 19.56 10.61
N GLU A 99 -12.76 19.76 9.50
CA GLU A 99 -12.22 21.07 9.11
C GLU A 99 -13.30 22.12 8.74
N ASP A 100 -14.56 21.71 8.62
CA ASP A 100 -15.70 22.58 8.27
C ASP A 100 -16.57 22.97 9.46
N CYS A 101 -16.95 21.98 10.28
CA CYS A 101 -17.89 22.17 11.38
C CYS A 101 -17.33 21.78 12.75
N ASP A 102 -16.04 21.45 12.83
CA ASP A 102 -15.28 21.12 14.05
C ASP A 102 -15.78 19.93 14.88
N CYS A 103 -16.77 19.16 14.39
CA CYS A 103 -17.26 17.99 15.11
C CYS A 103 -16.19 16.90 15.19
N GLU A 104 -16.18 16.14 16.29
CA GLU A 104 -15.30 14.99 16.46
C GLU A 104 -15.58 13.93 15.39
N LEU A 105 -14.52 13.49 14.70
CA LEU A 105 -14.58 12.57 13.59
C LEU A 105 -14.54 11.12 14.08
N THR A 106 -15.44 10.32 13.53
CA THR A 106 -15.56 8.90 13.88
C THR A 106 -15.14 7.98 12.73
N ASN A 107 -14.79 6.75 13.07
CA ASN A 107 -14.43 5.69 12.10
C ASN A 107 -15.60 4.75 11.76
N GLY A 108 -16.78 4.98 12.34
CA GLY A 108 -17.95 4.12 12.16
C GLY A 108 -18.57 4.24 10.76
N GLN A 109 -19.19 3.16 10.30
CA GLN A 109 -19.93 3.16 9.05
C GLN A 109 -21.29 3.84 9.22
N TYR A 110 -21.74 4.58 8.20
CA TYR A 110 -23.03 5.29 8.17
C TYR A 110 -23.22 6.40 9.23
N LEU A 111 -22.17 6.79 9.96
CA LEU A 111 -22.22 7.91 10.89
C LEU A 111 -22.12 9.25 10.16
N LYS A 112 -22.88 10.25 10.62
CA LYS A 112 -22.80 11.65 10.14
C LYS A 112 -21.44 12.29 10.41
N THR A 113 -20.78 11.86 11.48
CA THR A 113 -19.44 12.29 11.89
C THR A 113 -18.33 11.43 11.27
N LYS A 114 -18.66 10.49 10.38
CA LYS A 114 -17.66 9.64 9.73
C LYS A 114 -16.67 10.49 8.97
N ARG A 115 -15.38 10.19 9.15
CA ARG A 115 -14.28 10.87 8.46
C ARG A 115 -14.28 10.63 6.94
N CYS A 116 -14.28 11.72 6.18
CA CYS A 116 -14.24 11.75 4.72
C CYS A 116 -13.06 12.60 4.24
N LEU A 117 -12.52 12.26 3.06
CA LEU A 117 -11.59 13.10 2.32
C LEU A 117 -12.43 13.78 1.23
N ASP A 118 -12.67 15.08 1.37
CA ASP A 118 -13.46 15.87 0.44
C ASP A 118 -12.57 16.35 -0.71
N HIS A 119 -13.04 16.22 -1.95
CA HIS A 119 -12.29 16.62 -3.13
C HIS A 119 -13.20 17.23 -4.19
N ASP A 120 -12.62 18.12 -5.00
CA ASP A 120 -13.32 18.71 -6.12
C ASP A 120 -13.37 17.72 -7.30
N HIS A 121 -14.57 17.43 -7.82
CA HIS A 121 -14.76 16.43 -8.87
C HIS A 121 -14.32 16.90 -10.27
N LYS A 122 -14.06 18.20 -10.48
CA LYS A 122 -13.56 18.74 -11.76
C LYS A 122 -12.05 18.73 -11.82
N THR A 123 -11.40 19.18 -10.75
CA THR A 123 -9.94 19.31 -10.67
C THR A 123 -9.28 18.06 -10.11
N GLY A 124 -9.97 17.33 -9.23
CA GLY A 124 -9.42 16.20 -8.47
C GLY A 124 -8.61 16.61 -7.24
N LEU A 125 -8.56 17.90 -6.90
CA LEU A 125 -7.80 18.41 -5.76
C LEU A 125 -8.57 18.21 -4.45
N VAL A 126 -7.83 17.90 -3.38
CA VAL A 126 -8.42 17.73 -2.06
C VAL A 126 -8.80 19.11 -1.49
N ARG A 127 -10.01 19.22 -0.94
CA ARG A 127 -10.51 20.43 -0.27
C ARG A 127 -10.29 20.39 1.24
N GLY A 128 -10.28 19.19 1.83
CA GLY A 128 -10.04 19.00 3.25
C GLY A 128 -10.53 17.67 3.82
N ILE A 129 -10.36 17.50 5.12
CA ILE A 129 -10.87 16.35 5.87
C ILE A 129 -12.11 16.78 6.65
N VAL A 130 -13.26 16.23 6.27
CA VAL A 130 -14.57 16.66 6.80
C VAL A 130 -15.39 15.45 7.25
N CYS A 131 -16.46 15.72 8.00
CA CYS A 131 -17.44 14.70 8.33
C CYS A 131 -18.33 14.38 7.12
N SER A 132 -18.95 13.20 7.11
CA SER A 132 -19.84 12.78 6.02
C SER A 132 -21.03 13.72 5.82
N ALA A 133 -21.53 14.34 6.89
CA ALA A 133 -22.60 15.33 6.81
C ALA A 133 -22.17 16.60 6.07
N CYS A 134 -20.96 17.11 6.31
CA CYS A 134 -20.40 18.24 5.57
C CYS A 134 -20.07 17.85 4.12
N ASN A 135 -19.46 16.67 3.92
CA ASN A 135 -19.14 16.16 2.59
C ASN A 135 -20.37 16.07 1.69
N ASN A 136 -21.49 15.54 2.20
CA ASN A 136 -22.71 15.37 1.41
C ASN A 136 -23.38 16.70 1.01
N LYS A 137 -23.14 17.79 1.76
CA LYS A 137 -23.62 19.13 1.39
C LYS A 137 -22.79 19.77 0.27
N ARG A 138 -21.58 19.26 0.03
CA ARG A 138 -20.58 19.80 -0.89
C ARG A 138 -20.42 18.97 -2.18
N GLY A 139 -21.18 17.88 -2.30
CA GLY A 139 -21.19 16.95 -3.42
C GLY A 139 -21.92 17.48 -4.64
#